data_AF-A0A7C3JNX3-F1
#
_entry.id   AF-A0A7C3JNX3-F1
#
_cell.length_a   1.000
_cell.length_b   1.000
_cell.length_c   1.000
_cell.angle_alpha   90.00
_cell.angle_beta   90.00
_cell.angle_gamma   90.00
#
_symmetry.space_group_name_H-M   'P 1'
#
loop_
_entity.id
_entity.type
_entity.pdbx_description
1 polymer ?
#
loop_
_entity_poly.entity_id
_entity_poly.type
_entity_poly.pdbx_seq_one_letter_code
_entity_poly.pdbx_strand_id
1 'polypeptide(L)' 'MPVGRYGEPEELACLAVFLASPVARYITGAVLPVDGGLRRYAF' A
#
# COMPACT_ATOMS: atom_id res chain seq x y z
N MET A 1 2.80 6.45 14.56
CA MET A 1 2.73 5.30 13.63
C MET A 1 2.03 4.16 14.35
N PRO A 2 0.81 3.77 13.96
CA PRO A 2 0.06 2.66 14.55
C PRO A 2 0.81 1.33 14.57
N VAL A 3 1.53 1.00 13.49
CA VAL A 3 2.36 -0.22 13.40
C VAL A 3 3.64 -0.14 14.25
N GLY A 4 4.01 1.04 14.77
CA GLY A 4 5.08 1.18 15.76
C GLY A 4 6.51 0.93 15.26
N ARG A 5 6.71 0.70 13.96
CA ARG A 5 8.03 0.54 13.32
C ARG A 5 8.06 1.20 11.93
N TYR A 6 9.25 1.35 11.39
CA TYR A 6 9.43 1.64 9.97
C TYR A 6 8.99 0.44 9.12
N GLY A 7 8.46 0.76 7.94
CA GLY A 7 8.18 -0.24 6.92
C GLY A 7 9.47 -0.71 6.26
N GLU A 8 9.51 -1.98 5.90
CA GLU A 8 10.58 -2.53 5.09
C GLU A 8 10.28 -2.30 3.60
N PRO A 9 11.31 -2.09 2.73
CA PRO A 9 11.11 -1.90 1.29
C PRO A 9 10.26 -3.00 0.63
N GLU A 10 10.35 -4.23 1.12
CA GLU A 10 9.62 -5.39 0.63
C GLU A 10 8.11 -5.25 0.83
N GLU A 11 7.66 -4.53 1.86
CA GLU A 11 6.24 -4.32 2.13
C GLU A 11 5.61 -3.42 1.06
N LEU A 12 6.33 -2.40 0.59
CA LEU A 12 5.93 -1.60 -0.57
C LEU A 12 6.02 -2.41 -1.87
N ALA A 13 7.10 -3.18 -2.04
CA ALA A 13 7.31 -3.99 -3.24
C ALA A 13 6.19 -5.03 -3.44
N CYS A 14 5.70 -5.64 -2.36
CA CYS A 14 4.56 -6.56 -2.41
C CYS A 14 3.32 -5.91 -3.04
N LEU A 15 2.97 -4.69 -2.62
CA LEU A 15 1.82 -3.98 -3.21
C LEU A 15 2.09 -3.65 -4.68
N ALA A 16 3.30 -3.20 -5.02
CA ALA A 16 3.65 -2.89 -6.40
C ALA A 16 3.54 -4.12 -7.33
N VAL A 17 4.04 -5.29 -6.87
CA VAL A 17 3.92 -6.56 -7.60
C VAL A 17 2.47 -6.99 -7.74
N PHE A 18 1.65 -6.85 -6.69
CA PHE A 18 0.22 -7.11 -6.77
C PHE A 18 -0.46 -6.23 -7.82
N LEU A 19 -0.20 -4.91 -7.81
CA LEU A 19 -0.78 -3.97 -8.78
C LEU A 19 -0.33 -4.23 -10.21
N ALA A 20 0.90 -4.71 -10.41
CA ALA A 20 1.42 -5.10 -11.72
C ALA A 20 0.84 -6.42 -12.24
N SER A 21 0.18 -7.20 -11.38
CA SER A 21 -0.31 -8.54 -11.74
C SER A 21 -1.70 -8.51 -12.41
N PRO A 22 -2.08 -9.57 -13.16
CA PRO A 22 -3.40 -9.66 -13.78
C PRO A 22 -4.57 -9.65 -12.81
N VAL A 23 -4.35 -9.94 -11.51
CA VAL A 23 -5.44 -9.97 -10.52
C VAL A 23 -5.88 -8.57 -10.10
N ALA A 24 -5.04 -7.55 -10.31
CA ALA A 24 -5.37 -6.15 -10.03
C ALA A 24 -6.04 -5.42 -11.22
N ARG A 25 -6.46 -6.14 -12.27
CA ARG A 25 -6.91 -5.55 -13.55
C ARG A 25 -8.04 -4.52 -13.50
N TYR A 26 -8.77 -4.44 -12.39
CA TYR A 26 -9.88 -3.50 -12.21
C TYR A 26 -9.54 -2.35 -11.25
N ILE A 27 -8.31 -2.31 -10.74
CA ILE A 27 -7.83 -1.26 -9.84
C ILE A 27 -7.13 -0.21 -10.69
N THR A 28 -7.73 0.98 -10.77
CA THR A 28 -7.15 2.13 -11.47
C THR A 28 -7.61 3.43 -10.81
N GLY A 29 -6.80 4.48 -10.91
CA GLY A 29 -7.11 5.81 -10.34
C GLY A 29 -7.18 5.88 -8.80
N ALA A 30 -6.75 4.82 -8.10
CA ALA A 30 -6.79 4.74 -6.65
C ALA A 30 -5.43 5.13 -6.03
N VAL A 31 -5.49 5.77 -4.86
CA VAL A 31 -4.32 6.02 -4.00
C VAL A 31 -4.37 5.04 -2.84
N LEU A 32 -3.40 4.12 -2.79
CA LEU A 32 -3.31 3.09 -1.76
C LEU A 32 -2.14 3.40 -0.82
N PRO A 33 -2.40 3.84 0.42
CA PRO A 33 -1.35 4.19 1.36
C PRO A 33 -0.67 2.93 1.95
N VAL A 34 0.67 2.95 1.99
CA VAL A 34 1.51 1.93 2.64
C VAL A 34 2.42 2.63 3.64
N ASP A 35 1.85 3.06 4.77
CA ASP A 35 2.54 3.92 5.74
C ASP A 35 2.44 3.42 7.18
N GLY A 36 2.01 2.17 7.39
CA GLY A 36 1.82 1.60 8.71
C GLY A 36 0.75 2.33 9.55
N GLY A 37 -0.16 3.07 8.89
CA GLY A 37 -1.20 3.88 9.50
C GLY A 37 -0.72 5.26 9.96
N LEU A 38 0.43 5.74 9.47
CA LEU A 38 1.00 7.02 9.86
C LEU A 38 0.01 8.18 9.65
N ARG A 39 -0.76 8.13 8.55
CA ARG A 39 -1.83 9.09 8.28
C ARG A 39 -3.20 8.47 8.50
N ARG A 40 -4.11 9.28 9.03
CA ARG A 40 -5.53 8.94 9.12
C ARG A 40 -6.22 9.46 7.86
N TYR A 41 -6.58 8.55 6.97
CA TYR A 41 -7.39 8.86 5.79
C TYR A 41 -8.88 8.81 6.19
N ALA A 42 -9.65 9.80 5.77
CA ALA A 42 -11.07 9.96 6.14
C ALA A 42 -12.02 9.50 5.03
N PHE A 43 -11.49 8.85 4.00
CA PHE A 43 -12.16 8.47 2.77
C PHE A 43 -11.84 7.01 2.46
#